data_AF-V6LPW4-F1
#
_entry.id   AF-V6LPW4-F1
#
_cell.length_a   1.000
_cell.length_b   1.000
_cell.length_c   1.000
_cell.angle_alpha   90.00
_cell.angle_beta   90.00
_cell.angle_gamma   90.00
#
_symmetry.space_group_name_H-M   'P 1'
#
loop_
_entity.id
_entity.type
_entity.pdbx_description
1 polymer ?
#
loop_
_entity_poly.entity_id
_entity_poly.type
_entity_poly.pdbx_seq_one_letter_code
_entity_poly.pdbx_strand_id
1 'polypeptide(L)'
;MSSLITAVKQQNIKKVHQHLDQMGQRGDYNQTALMLAAKLNFIEAVEILVQQPPQIKGFRATFEVQSEPEIKLTDSNGLTALMHAVQANNIDAAKILVKFESNERDFSGLTALMQAAIRNLPAMCDILDSEANHQINGKTALLMAVEQNSIDVLPALIPLEAGKFPHTSNVEFGPMAVFSKIQEFLNDGVIIKSRDILDKMNNQPKLWSALMLAGVNGNIQMVQMLANKEKGMQCPCYGETALMRVLACLGYFTNLIRVGQVAESTYDSLIKSYVQIALFLCEIDEEVTKQDKQGKSALMSAVMCWNYGYDIVLKLIPLELNLVDQQGLTCAAYCCDDDKMLQILEAYINEQQNKVDQKAVEVEQNQ
;
A
#
# COMPACT_ATOMS: atom_id res chain seq x y z
N MET A 1 -34.20 18.34 18.59
CA MET A 1 -33.09 18.61 17.66
C MET A 1 -32.67 20.06 17.86
N SER A 2 -31.38 20.33 18.08
CA SER A 2 -30.84 21.69 18.27
C SER A 2 -31.24 22.61 17.12
N SER A 3 -31.67 23.84 17.43
CA SER A 3 -32.05 24.84 16.42
C SER A 3 -30.86 25.28 15.58
N LEU A 4 -29.65 25.32 16.17
CA LEU A 4 -28.40 25.55 15.45
C LEU A 4 -28.13 24.44 14.42
N ILE A 5 -28.23 23.18 14.85
CA ILE A 5 -28.08 22.02 13.95
C ILE A 5 -29.11 22.07 12.82
N THR A 6 -30.36 22.42 13.12
CA THR A 6 -31.40 22.58 12.09
C THR A 6 -31.08 23.74 11.14
N ALA A 7 -30.53 24.85 11.63
CA ALA A 7 -30.12 25.98 10.81
C ALA A 7 -28.99 25.62 9.84
N VAL A 8 -27.99 24.85 10.29
CA VAL A 8 -26.92 24.32 9.45
C VAL A 8 -27.47 23.36 8.40
N LYS A 9 -28.36 22.43 8.78
CA LYS A 9 -29.03 21.52 7.83
C LYS A 9 -29.82 22.27 6.74
N GLN A 10 -30.39 23.42 7.10
CA GLN A 10 -31.10 24.32 6.17
C GLN A 10 -30.17 25.26 5.39
N GLN A 11 -28.86 25.22 5.64
CA GLN A 11 -27.85 26.14 5.09
C GLN A 11 -28.25 27.62 5.26
N ASN A 12 -28.86 27.96 6.41
CA ASN A 12 -29.36 29.30 6.67
C ASN A 12 -28.42 30.06 7.61
N ILE A 13 -27.51 30.85 7.04
CA ILE A 13 -26.46 31.54 7.80
C ILE A 13 -27.01 32.51 8.85
N LYS A 14 -28.14 33.16 8.56
CA LYS A 14 -28.79 34.09 9.50
C LYS A 14 -29.29 33.37 10.75
N LYS A 15 -29.91 32.19 10.57
CA LYS A 15 -30.34 31.34 11.69
C LYS A 15 -29.16 30.74 12.45
N VAL A 16 -28.05 30.43 11.75
CA VAL A 16 -26.81 29.99 12.41
C VAL A 16 -26.33 31.07 13.39
N HIS A 17 -26.23 32.32 12.94
CA HIS A 17 -25.86 33.45 13.81
C HIS A 17 -26.81 33.65 15.00
N GLN A 18 -28.12 33.42 14.80
CA GLN A 18 -29.12 33.56 15.86
C GLN A 18 -29.05 32.47 16.94
N HIS A 19 -28.42 31.34 16.65
CA HIS A 19 -28.41 30.15 17.52
C HIS A 19 -27.00 29.72 17.95
N LEU A 20 -26.00 30.62 17.89
CA LEU A 20 -24.63 30.32 18.33
C LEU A 20 -24.54 30.00 19.84
N ASP A 21 -25.52 30.42 20.63
CA ASP A 21 -25.68 30.02 22.04
C ASP A 21 -25.86 28.51 22.24
N GLN A 22 -26.22 27.78 21.17
CA GLN A 22 -26.44 26.34 21.18
C GLN A 22 -25.22 25.54 20.69
N MET A 23 -24.05 26.17 20.53
CA MET A 23 -22.81 25.45 20.21
C MET A 23 -22.52 24.34 21.23
N GLY A 24 -21.99 23.22 20.74
CA GLY A 24 -21.70 22.02 21.53
C GLY A 24 -22.90 21.09 21.72
N GLN A 25 -24.12 21.53 21.38
CA GLN A 25 -25.28 20.64 21.39
C GLN A 25 -25.12 19.51 20.37
N ARG A 26 -25.59 18.32 20.77
CA ARG A 26 -25.47 17.10 19.98
C ARG A 26 -26.80 16.76 19.32
N GLY A 27 -26.75 16.44 18.04
CA GLY A 27 -27.86 15.91 17.27
C GLY A 27 -27.89 14.39 17.24
N ASP A 28 -28.55 13.85 16.22
CA ASP A 28 -28.52 12.41 15.94
C ASP A 28 -27.08 11.96 15.67
N TYR A 29 -26.75 10.71 16.04
CA TYR A 29 -25.39 10.14 15.91
C TYR A 29 -24.29 10.97 16.61
N ASN A 30 -24.66 11.74 17.64
CA ASN A 30 -23.76 12.61 18.40
C ASN A 30 -23.06 13.70 17.55
N GLN A 31 -23.66 14.07 16.42
CA GLN A 31 -23.10 15.08 15.53
C GLN A 31 -23.29 16.50 16.07
N THR A 32 -22.25 17.33 15.92
CA THR A 32 -22.31 18.76 16.23
C THR A 32 -22.73 19.59 15.02
N ALA A 33 -22.96 20.88 15.21
CA ALA A 33 -23.28 21.80 14.11
C ALA A 33 -22.09 21.92 13.14
N LEU A 34 -20.85 21.95 13.64
CA LEU A 34 -19.62 22.05 12.87
C LEU A 34 -19.40 20.82 11.99
N MET A 35 -19.61 19.60 12.51
CA MET A 35 -19.53 18.37 11.71
C MET A 35 -20.50 18.39 10.53
N LEU A 36 -21.73 18.84 10.78
CA LEU A 36 -22.74 18.96 9.74
C LEU A 36 -22.41 20.07 8.73
N ALA A 37 -21.88 21.21 9.19
CA ALA A 37 -21.46 22.31 8.31
C ALA A 37 -20.33 21.85 7.39
N ALA A 38 -19.35 21.13 7.94
CA ALA A 38 -18.24 20.54 7.20
C ALA A 38 -18.71 19.52 6.16
N LYS A 39 -19.64 18.62 6.55
CA LYS A 39 -20.24 17.63 5.66
C LYS A 39 -21.06 18.26 4.52
N LEU A 40 -21.69 19.42 4.75
CA LEU A 40 -22.51 20.11 3.76
C LEU A 40 -21.71 21.13 2.92
N ASN A 41 -20.41 21.26 3.15
CA ASN A 41 -19.56 22.31 2.58
C ASN A 41 -20.09 23.73 2.85
N PHE A 42 -20.75 23.94 3.99
CA PHE A 42 -21.32 25.23 4.34
C PHE A 42 -20.25 26.14 4.96
N ILE A 43 -19.39 26.67 4.09
CA ILE A 43 -18.12 27.34 4.47
C ILE A 43 -18.32 28.48 5.46
N GLU A 44 -19.30 29.34 5.23
CA GLU A 44 -19.59 30.47 6.12
C GLU A 44 -19.91 30.00 7.55
N ALA A 45 -20.67 28.89 7.69
CA ALA A 45 -20.95 28.31 8.99
C ALA A 45 -19.71 27.63 9.58
N VAL A 46 -18.89 26.94 8.78
CA VAL A 46 -17.61 26.37 9.24
C VAL A 46 -16.71 27.47 9.79
N GLU A 47 -16.54 28.59 9.08
CA GLU A 47 -15.71 29.70 9.51
C GLU A 47 -16.17 30.32 10.82
N ILE A 48 -17.47 30.49 11.01
CA ILE A 48 -18.03 31.05 12.25
C ILE A 48 -17.91 30.07 13.41
N LEU A 49 -18.25 28.80 13.20
CA LEU A 49 -18.28 27.78 14.25
C LEU A 49 -16.88 27.36 14.72
N VAL A 50 -15.87 27.59 13.89
CA VAL A 50 -14.45 27.35 14.23
C VAL A 50 -13.82 28.53 14.97
N GLN A 51 -14.35 29.75 14.84
CA GLN A 51 -13.84 30.90 15.60
C GLN A 51 -14.26 30.79 17.08
N GLN A 52 -13.28 30.77 17.99
CA GLN A 52 -13.43 31.04 19.43
C GLN A 52 -14.24 32.35 19.64
N PRO A 53 -14.97 32.50 20.78
CA PRO A 53 -16.27 33.18 20.82
C PRO A 53 -16.22 34.55 20.17
N PRO A 54 -17.31 34.94 19.47
CA PRO A 54 -17.24 36.00 18.49
C PRO A 54 -16.70 37.29 19.11
N GLN A 55 -15.56 37.79 18.63
CA GLN A 55 -15.28 39.22 18.74
C GLN A 55 -16.20 39.96 17.75
N ILE A 56 -17.52 39.90 17.98
CA ILE A 56 -18.45 40.76 17.26
C ILE A 56 -18.18 42.19 17.76
N LYS A 57 -17.33 42.92 17.04
CA LYS A 57 -17.21 44.38 17.21
C LYS A 57 -18.58 45.00 16.96
N GLY A 58 -19.29 45.34 18.03
CA GLY A 58 -20.59 46.02 17.99
C GLY A 58 -21.73 45.29 18.70
N PHE A 59 -21.55 44.06 19.18
CA PHE A 59 -22.56 43.39 20.01
C PHE A 59 -22.13 43.45 21.48
N ARG A 60 -22.93 44.15 22.30
CA ARG A 60 -22.58 44.45 23.70
C ARG A 60 -22.39 43.16 24.48
N ALA A 61 -21.19 43.03 25.05
CA ALA A 61 -20.86 42.04 26.06
C ALA A 61 -21.85 42.10 27.23
N THR A 62 -22.75 41.12 27.32
CA THR A 62 -23.49 40.82 28.58
C THR A 62 -23.68 39.33 28.83
N PHE A 63 -23.11 38.44 28.01
CA PHE A 63 -23.09 37.02 28.29
C PHE A 63 -21.69 36.49 27.96
N GLU A 64 -20.93 36.14 29.00
CA GLU A 64 -19.82 35.21 28.87
C GLU A 64 -20.43 33.87 28.46
N VAL A 65 -20.63 33.67 27.15
CA VAL A 65 -21.04 32.36 26.62
C VAL A 65 -19.82 31.46 26.72
N GLN A 66 -19.82 30.65 27.77
CA GLN A 66 -18.87 29.59 28.04
C GLN A 66 -19.14 28.40 27.09
N SER A 67 -19.34 28.66 25.80
CA SER A 67 -19.47 27.60 24.79
C SER A 67 -18.07 27.18 24.37
N GLU A 68 -17.66 25.97 24.73
CA GLU A 68 -16.42 25.40 24.21
C GLU A 68 -16.52 25.29 22.68
N PRO A 69 -15.46 25.63 21.94
CA PRO A 69 -15.44 25.43 20.48
C PRO A 69 -15.72 23.96 20.17
N GLU A 70 -16.49 23.70 19.10
CA GLU A 70 -16.84 22.32 18.70
C GLU A 70 -15.67 21.55 18.05
N ILE A 71 -14.51 22.18 17.97
CA ILE A 71 -13.29 21.64 17.38
C ILE A 71 -12.83 20.41 18.17
N LYS A 72 -12.41 19.35 17.46
CA LYS A 72 -11.97 18.05 18.02
C LYS A 72 -13.06 17.28 18.75
N LEU A 73 -14.28 17.79 18.82
CA LEU A 73 -15.42 16.97 19.21
C LEU A 73 -15.60 15.88 18.15
N THR A 74 -16.03 14.70 18.59
CA THR A 74 -16.27 13.56 17.71
C THR A 74 -17.72 13.10 17.76
N ASP A 75 -18.19 12.50 16.67
CA ASP A 75 -19.50 11.85 16.61
C ASP A 75 -19.48 10.44 17.24
N SER A 76 -20.54 9.66 17.08
CA SER A 76 -20.64 8.29 17.62
C SER A 76 -19.62 7.30 17.05
N ASN A 77 -18.93 7.61 15.96
CA ASN A 77 -17.88 6.79 15.35
C ASN A 77 -16.47 7.33 15.62
N GLY A 78 -16.35 8.40 16.41
CA GLY A 78 -15.08 9.08 16.63
C GLY A 78 -14.72 10.07 15.51
N LEU A 79 -15.64 10.37 14.57
CA LEU A 79 -15.33 11.25 13.45
C LEU A 79 -15.37 12.72 13.88
N THR A 80 -14.32 13.46 13.56
CA THR A 80 -14.26 14.93 13.69
C THR A 80 -14.95 15.63 12.51
N ALA A 81 -15.08 16.95 12.56
CA ALA A 81 -15.65 17.72 11.45
C ALA A 81 -14.80 17.62 10.17
N LEU A 82 -13.47 17.59 10.30
CA LEU A 82 -12.54 17.37 9.20
C LEU A 82 -12.78 16.01 8.54
N MET A 83 -12.95 14.95 9.32
CA MET A 83 -13.25 13.63 8.77
C MET A 83 -14.62 13.60 8.06
N HIS A 84 -15.63 14.32 8.57
CA HIS A 84 -16.89 14.51 7.86
C HIS A 84 -16.72 15.24 6.52
N ALA A 85 -15.86 16.27 6.46
CA ALA A 85 -15.50 16.94 5.21
C ALA A 85 -14.79 15.99 4.23
N VAL A 86 -13.85 15.16 4.70
CA VAL A 86 -13.17 14.14 3.89
C VAL A 86 -14.16 13.12 3.33
N GLN A 87 -15.07 12.59 4.15
CA GLN A 87 -16.06 11.62 3.71
C GLN A 87 -17.01 12.18 2.64
N ALA A 88 -17.28 13.49 2.69
CA ALA A 88 -18.08 14.20 1.70
C ALA A 88 -17.25 14.76 0.52
N ASN A 89 -15.92 14.60 0.55
CA ASN A 89 -14.96 15.20 -0.41
C ASN A 89 -15.09 16.74 -0.52
N ASN A 90 -15.35 17.41 0.61
CA ASN A 90 -15.51 18.86 0.69
C ASN A 90 -14.17 19.55 0.96
N ILE A 91 -13.47 19.85 -0.13
CA ILE A 91 -12.12 20.43 -0.12
C ILE A 91 -12.05 21.76 0.67
N ASP A 92 -13.00 22.67 0.47
CA ASP A 92 -12.94 24.00 1.08
C ASP A 92 -13.13 23.94 2.60
N ALA A 93 -14.07 23.11 3.07
CA ALA A 93 -14.24 22.86 4.50
C ALA A 93 -12.99 22.21 5.10
N ALA A 94 -12.39 21.23 4.41
CA ALA A 94 -11.18 20.55 4.87
C ALA A 94 -9.99 21.51 5.01
N LYS A 95 -9.79 22.44 4.06
CA LYS A 95 -8.73 23.48 4.13
C LYS A 95 -8.85 24.35 5.39
N ILE A 96 -10.07 24.63 5.84
CA ILE A 96 -10.30 25.41 7.06
C ILE A 96 -10.06 24.54 8.28
N LEU A 97 -10.49 23.29 8.27
CA LEU A 97 -10.50 22.43 9.44
C LEU A 97 -9.15 21.76 9.74
N VAL A 98 -8.30 21.55 8.72
CA VAL A 98 -7.01 20.86 8.87
C VAL A 98 -6.10 21.52 9.92
N LYS A 99 -6.07 22.86 9.99
CA LYS A 99 -5.30 23.61 10.99
C LYS A 99 -5.76 23.41 12.44
N PHE A 100 -6.92 22.80 12.67
CA PHE A 100 -7.51 22.62 13.99
C PHE A 100 -7.65 21.16 14.39
N GLU A 101 -7.94 20.28 13.43
CA GLU A 101 -8.28 18.87 13.67
C GLU A 101 -7.30 17.88 13.02
N SER A 102 -6.14 18.36 12.55
CA SER A 102 -5.07 17.49 12.06
C SER A 102 -4.65 16.47 13.14
N ASN A 103 -4.34 15.25 12.71
CA ASN A 103 -3.82 14.15 13.52
C ASN A 103 -4.83 13.54 14.50
N GLU A 104 -6.08 13.98 14.48
CA GLU A 104 -7.15 13.32 15.20
C GLU A 104 -7.45 11.96 14.55
N ARG A 105 -7.97 11.02 15.36
CA ARG A 105 -8.24 9.64 14.94
C ARG A 105 -9.67 9.26 15.27
N ASP A 106 -10.30 8.56 14.34
CA ASP A 106 -11.61 7.94 14.61
C ASP A 106 -11.47 6.73 15.54
N PHE A 107 -12.60 6.10 15.91
CA PHE A 107 -12.57 4.92 16.78
C PHE A 107 -11.94 3.68 16.13
N SER A 108 -11.74 3.68 14.81
CA SER A 108 -10.96 2.65 14.10
C SER A 108 -9.46 2.99 14.06
N GLY A 109 -9.06 4.14 14.59
CA GLY A 109 -7.68 4.63 14.60
C GLY A 109 -7.24 5.31 13.30
N LEU A 110 -8.16 5.54 12.34
CA LEU A 110 -7.86 6.19 11.07
C LEU A 110 -7.76 7.70 11.24
N THR A 111 -6.77 8.31 10.60
CA THR A 111 -6.71 9.77 10.42
C THR A 111 -7.52 10.22 9.20
N ALA A 112 -7.67 11.53 9.01
CA ALA A 112 -8.35 12.09 7.84
C ALA A 112 -7.63 11.71 6.53
N LEU A 113 -6.28 11.76 6.50
CA LEU A 113 -5.46 11.37 5.35
C LEU A 113 -5.65 9.90 4.98
N MET A 114 -5.72 9.01 5.97
CA MET A 114 -6.00 7.58 5.72
C MET A 114 -7.38 7.36 5.12
N GLN A 115 -8.41 8.08 5.59
CA GLN A 115 -9.74 8.01 4.99
C GLN A 115 -9.75 8.55 3.55
N ALA A 116 -9.02 9.63 3.27
CA ALA A 116 -8.88 10.20 1.93
C ALA A 116 -8.17 9.21 0.97
N ALA A 117 -7.13 8.53 1.46
CA ALA A 117 -6.40 7.51 0.71
C ALA A 117 -7.27 6.30 0.36
N ILE A 118 -8.02 5.77 1.32
CA ILE A 118 -8.98 4.65 1.11
C ILE A 118 -10.08 5.03 0.10
N ARG A 119 -10.48 6.31 0.07
CA ARG A 119 -11.52 6.84 -0.81
C ARG A 119 -11.00 7.34 -2.15
N ASN A 120 -9.70 7.23 -2.41
CA ASN A 120 -9.04 7.68 -3.63
C ASN A 120 -9.29 9.19 -3.94
N LEU A 121 -9.08 10.06 -2.95
CA LEU A 121 -9.31 11.51 -3.05
C LEU A 121 -7.99 12.31 -3.16
N PRO A 122 -7.39 12.48 -4.36
CA PRO A 122 -6.05 13.06 -4.51
C PRO A 122 -5.93 14.50 -3.99
N ALA A 123 -6.84 15.38 -4.38
CA ALA A 123 -6.84 16.77 -3.93
C ALA A 123 -7.02 16.90 -2.41
N MET A 124 -7.67 15.91 -1.77
CA MET A 124 -7.82 15.89 -0.32
C MET A 124 -6.52 15.45 0.36
N CYS A 125 -5.81 14.47 -0.21
CA CYS A 125 -4.48 14.07 0.27
C CYS A 125 -3.47 15.23 0.24
N ASP A 126 -3.51 16.08 -0.79
CA ASP A 126 -2.63 17.26 -0.89
C ASP A 126 -2.84 18.26 0.27
N ILE A 127 -4.05 18.35 0.81
CA ILE A 127 -4.39 19.28 1.91
C ILE A 127 -4.04 18.70 3.28
N LEU A 128 -3.94 17.37 3.36
CA LEU A 128 -3.76 16.61 4.60
C LEU A 128 -2.32 16.12 4.79
N ASP A 129 -1.35 16.71 4.08
CA ASP A 129 0.07 16.36 4.12
C ASP A 129 0.65 16.39 5.54
N SER A 130 0.12 17.26 6.40
CA SER A 130 0.49 17.38 7.82
C SER A 130 0.28 16.10 8.63
N GLU A 131 -0.59 15.18 8.16
CA GLU A 131 -0.85 13.89 8.80
C GLU A 131 0.02 12.74 8.26
N ALA A 132 0.92 13.01 7.32
CA ALA A 132 1.74 11.98 6.71
C ALA A 132 2.55 11.20 7.75
N ASN A 133 2.76 9.91 7.48
CA ASN A 133 3.50 8.97 8.34
C ASN A 133 2.78 8.55 9.61
N HIS A 134 1.55 8.99 9.85
CA HIS A 134 0.71 8.31 10.84
C HIS A 134 0.50 6.86 10.45
N GLN A 135 0.48 5.99 11.46
CA GLN A 135 0.32 4.56 11.29
C GLN A 135 -0.75 4.01 12.22
N ILE A 136 -1.52 3.06 11.68
CA ILE A 136 -2.44 2.20 12.41
C ILE A 136 -2.15 0.75 12.00
N ASN A 137 -1.89 -0.12 12.97
CA ASN A 137 -1.47 -1.51 12.72
C ASN A 137 -0.30 -1.64 11.72
N GLY A 138 0.62 -0.67 11.74
CA GLY A 138 1.72 -0.61 10.77
C GLY A 138 1.24 -0.35 9.33
N LYS A 139 0.17 0.42 9.13
CA LYS A 139 -0.24 0.88 7.79
C LYS A 139 -0.28 2.39 7.78
N THR A 140 0.43 2.99 6.83
CA THR A 140 0.33 4.41 6.49
C THR A 140 -0.81 4.63 5.49
N ALA A 141 -1.09 5.88 5.15
CA ALA A 141 -2.09 6.21 4.11
C ALA A 141 -1.70 5.61 2.74
N LEU A 142 -0.42 5.64 2.36
CA LEU A 142 0.11 5.06 1.14
C LEU A 142 -0.10 3.55 1.08
N LEU A 143 0.21 2.82 2.17
CA LEU A 143 -0.02 1.38 2.22
C LEU A 143 -1.51 1.05 2.07
N MET A 144 -2.39 1.80 2.74
CA MET A 144 -3.84 1.65 2.60
C MET A 144 -4.32 1.95 1.17
N ALA A 145 -3.79 2.99 0.52
CA ALA A 145 -4.12 3.30 -0.87
C ALA A 145 -3.75 2.14 -1.81
N VAL A 146 -2.58 1.53 -1.63
CA VAL A 146 -2.15 0.37 -2.42
C VAL A 146 -3.04 -0.84 -2.16
N GLU A 147 -3.42 -1.12 -0.90
CA GLU A 147 -4.35 -2.20 -0.55
C GLU A 147 -5.73 -2.02 -1.20
N GLN A 148 -6.23 -0.78 -1.21
CA GLN A 148 -7.54 -0.43 -1.79
C GLN A 148 -7.48 -0.17 -3.29
N ASN A 149 -6.32 -0.35 -3.92
CA ASN A 149 -6.11 -0.06 -5.33
C ASN A 149 -6.45 1.40 -5.73
N SER A 150 -6.25 2.34 -4.81
CA SER A 150 -6.50 3.79 -4.99
C SER A 150 -5.30 4.44 -5.66
N ILE A 151 -5.24 4.35 -6.99
CA ILE A 151 -4.08 4.76 -7.80
C ILE A 151 -3.92 6.29 -7.84
N ASP A 152 -5.03 7.04 -7.87
CA ASP A 152 -5.00 8.48 -8.14
C ASP A 152 -4.39 9.28 -7.00
N VAL A 153 -4.44 8.76 -5.76
CA VAL A 153 -3.81 9.38 -4.58
C VAL A 153 -2.30 9.13 -4.47
N LEU A 154 -1.76 8.14 -5.20
CA LEU A 154 -0.35 7.78 -5.10
C LEU A 154 0.62 8.94 -5.40
N PRO A 155 0.40 9.81 -6.42
CA PRO A 155 1.28 10.96 -6.66
C PRO A 155 1.40 11.91 -5.47
N ALA A 156 0.32 12.07 -4.68
CA ALA A 156 0.31 12.91 -3.48
C ALA A 156 1.01 12.22 -2.30
N LEU A 157 0.83 10.90 -2.16
CA LEU A 157 1.33 10.14 -1.00
C LEU A 157 2.78 9.66 -1.14
N ILE A 158 3.23 9.32 -2.36
CA ILE A 158 4.58 8.80 -2.62
C ILE A 158 5.68 9.75 -2.10
N PRO A 159 5.64 11.06 -2.37
CA PRO A 159 6.67 11.98 -1.86
C PRO A 159 6.74 12.06 -0.33
N LEU A 160 5.65 11.75 0.37
CA LEU A 160 5.50 11.93 1.81
C LEU A 160 5.87 10.65 2.60
N GLU A 161 5.48 9.49 2.09
CA GLU A 161 5.48 8.23 2.84
C GLU A 161 6.31 7.10 2.21
N ALA A 162 6.61 7.15 0.92
CA ALA A 162 7.36 6.07 0.27
C ALA A 162 8.80 5.95 0.81
N GLY A 163 9.38 4.77 0.68
CA GLY A 163 10.74 4.49 1.16
C GLY A 163 10.84 4.22 2.66
N LYS A 164 9.69 4.05 3.33
CA LYS A 164 9.61 3.77 4.77
C LYS A 164 8.91 2.44 4.97
N PHE A 165 9.42 1.63 5.89
CA PHE A 165 8.70 0.46 6.36
C PHE A 165 7.76 0.85 7.49
N PRO A 166 6.60 0.19 7.61
CA PRO A 166 5.78 0.39 8.76
C PRO A 166 6.46 -0.09 10.04
N HIS A 167 6.09 0.46 11.19
CA HIS A 167 6.54 0.02 12.50
C HIS A 167 5.43 -0.83 13.12
N THR A 168 5.71 -2.10 13.41
CA THR A 168 4.80 -2.96 14.17
C THR A 168 5.50 -3.46 15.42
N SER A 169 4.80 -3.43 16.56
CA SER A 169 5.30 -3.95 17.84
C SER A 169 5.11 -5.46 17.98
N ASN A 170 4.24 -6.06 17.16
CA ASN A 170 3.88 -7.49 17.24
C ASN A 170 4.12 -8.15 15.89
N VAL A 171 5.24 -8.85 15.73
CA VAL A 171 5.56 -9.63 14.54
C VAL A 171 5.64 -11.11 14.92
N GLU A 172 4.50 -11.76 15.14
CA GLU A 172 4.52 -13.18 15.52
C GLU A 172 4.39 -14.16 14.34
N PHE A 173 3.92 -13.75 13.16
CA PHE A 173 3.68 -14.73 12.08
C PHE A 173 4.13 -14.27 10.70
N GLY A 174 4.98 -15.10 10.10
CA GLY A 174 5.60 -14.92 8.80
C GLY A 174 4.78 -15.41 7.60
N PRO A 175 5.15 -15.02 6.36
CA PRO A 175 4.53 -15.46 5.10
C PRO A 175 4.40 -16.98 4.95
N MET A 176 5.30 -17.77 5.53
CA MET A 176 5.28 -19.24 5.48
C MET A 176 3.97 -19.83 6.04
N ALA A 177 3.37 -19.19 7.04
CA ALA A 177 2.09 -19.62 7.62
C ALA A 177 0.89 -19.35 6.70
N VAL A 178 0.98 -18.35 5.82
CA VAL A 178 -0.07 -18.07 4.84
C VAL A 178 0.00 -19.07 3.68
N PHE A 179 1.20 -19.36 3.17
CA PHE A 179 1.37 -20.36 2.12
C PHE A 179 0.95 -21.76 2.57
N SER A 180 1.30 -22.17 3.80
CA SER A 180 0.86 -23.46 4.35
C SER A 180 -0.66 -23.53 4.53
N LYS A 181 -1.28 -22.44 5.00
CA LYS A 181 -2.74 -22.35 5.18
C LYS A 181 -3.49 -22.34 3.85
N ILE A 182 -2.99 -21.64 2.82
CA ILE A 182 -3.62 -21.68 1.49
C ILE A 182 -3.45 -23.08 0.88
N GLN A 183 -2.31 -23.74 1.08
CA GLN A 183 -2.10 -25.12 0.64
C GLN A 183 -3.05 -26.11 1.35
N GLU A 184 -3.34 -25.92 2.64
CA GLU A 184 -4.37 -26.68 3.36
C GLU A 184 -5.75 -26.53 2.71
N PHE A 185 -6.21 -25.29 2.44
CA PHE A 185 -7.50 -25.05 1.78
C PHE A 185 -7.58 -25.65 0.36
N LEU A 186 -6.49 -25.62 -0.39
CA LEU A 186 -6.46 -26.19 -1.74
C LEU A 186 -6.45 -27.73 -1.70
N ASN A 187 -5.80 -28.34 -0.71
CA ASN A 187 -5.84 -29.79 -0.49
C ASN A 187 -7.26 -30.27 -0.16
N ASP A 188 -8.09 -29.41 0.45
CA ASP A 188 -9.52 -29.66 0.69
C ASP A 188 -10.41 -29.46 -0.56
N GLY A 189 -9.80 -29.19 -1.73
CA GLY A 189 -10.52 -28.99 -2.99
C GLY A 189 -11.21 -27.63 -3.10
N VAL A 190 -10.90 -26.67 -2.21
CA VAL A 190 -11.48 -25.32 -2.24
C VAL A 190 -10.72 -24.45 -3.23
N ILE A 191 -11.36 -24.10 -4.35
CA ILE A 191 -10.84 -23.07 -5.26
C ILE A 191 -11.02 -21.70 -4.59
N ILE A 192 -9.94 -21.15 -4.04
CA ILE A 192 -9.92 -19.80 -3.47
C ILE A 192 -9.73 -18.81 -4.62
N LYS A 193 -10.53 -17.73 -4.70
CA LYS A 193 -10.32 -16.69 -5.72
C LYS A 193 -8.97 -16.02 -5.52
N SER A 194 -8.34 -15.55 -6.59
CA SER A 194 -7.05 -14.83 -6.52
C SER A 194 -7.08 -13.69 -5.51
N ARG A 195 -8.17 -12.91 -5.48
CA ARG A 195 -8.36 -11.84 -4.51
C ARG A 195 -8.38 -12.33 -3.05
N ASP A 196 -9.04 -13.43 -2.75
CA ASP A 196 -9.09 -13.97 -1.39
C ASP A 196 -7.73 -14.54 -0.95
N ILE A 197 -6.95 -15.08 -1.89
CA ILE A 197 -5.54 -15.47 -1.67
C ILE A 197 -4.71 -14.24 -1.34
N LEU A 198 -4.83 -13.19 -2.16
CA LEU A 198 -4.12 -11.93 -1.99
C LEU A 198 -4.52 -11.23 -0.69
N ASP A 199 -5.79 -11.22 -0.32
CA ASP A 199 -6.29 -10.66 0.93
C ASP A 199 -5.74 -11.44 2.13
N LYS A 200 -5.70 -12.78 2.07
CA LYS A 200 -5.04 -13.60 3.10
C LYS A 200 -3.53 -13.36 3.17
N MET A 201 -2.89 -13.13 2.02
CA MET A 201 -1.50 -12.69 1.98
C MET A 201 -1.36 -11.30 2.61
N ASN A 202 -2.21 -10.33 2.31
CA ASN A 202 -2.05 -8.95 2.75
C ASN A 202 -2.46 -8.71 4.21
N ASN A 203 -3.36 -9.51 4.78
CA ASN A 203 -3.92 -9.34 6.13
C ASN A 203 -3.02 -9.78 7.30
N GLN A 204 -1.73 -10.02 7.08
CA GLN A 204 -0.76 -10.30 8.16
C GLN A 204 0.09 -9.04 8.44
N PRO A 205 0.61 -8.84 9.67
CA PRO A 205 1.45 -7.68 10.01
C PRO A 205 2.78 -7.76 9.23
N LYS A 206 2.76 -7.26 8.00
CA LYS A 206 3.87 -7.35 7.06
C LYS A 206 4.58 -6.01 7.03
N LEU A 207 5.87 -6.03 7.34
CA LEU A 207 6.79 -4.92 7.15
C LEU A 207 7.14 -4.78 5.66
N TRP A 208 6.13 -4.75 4.80
CA TRP A 208 6.28 -4.60 3.36
C TRP A 208 6.29 -3.12 2.98
N SER A 209 7.08 -2.80 1.97
CA SER A 209 6.99 -1.50 1.32
C SER A 209 5.75 -1.45 0.42
N ALA A 210 5.35 -0.25 0.01
CA ALA A 210 4.22 -0.07 -0.90
C ALA A 210 4.45 -0.77 -2.24
N LEU A 211 5.67 -0.78 -2.77
CA LEU A 211 6.07 -1.47 -4.00
C LEU A 211 5.93 -2.98 -3.89
N MET A 212 6.32 -3.58 -2.75
CA MET A 212 6.15 -5.02 -2.52
C MET A 212 4.67 -5.40 -2.52
N LEU A 213 3.84 -4.60 -1.85
CA LEU A 213 2.40 -4.80 -1.80
C LEU A 213 1.74 -4.60 -3.17
N ALA A 214 2.14 -3.58 -3.92
CA ALA A 214 1.68 -3.34 -5.29
C ALA A 214 2.04 -4.49 -6.24
N GLY A 215 3.25 -5.04 -6.08
CA GLY A 215 3.70 -6.22 -6.80
C GLY A 215 2.84 -7.44 -6.50
N VAL A 216 2.55 -7.71 -5.23
CA VAL A 216 1.65 -8.80 -4.78
C VAL A 216 0.22 -8.60 -5.30
N ASN A 217 -0.28 -7.37 -5.34
CA ASN A 217 -1.61 -7.09 -5.91
C ASN A 217 -1.66 -7.29 -7.43
N GLY A 218 -0.53 -7.50 -8.10
CA GLY A 218 -0.47 -7.66 -9.55
C GLY A 218 -0.85 -6.38 -10.29
N ASN A 219 -0.62 -5.19 -9.71
CA ASN A 219 -0.92 -3.92 -10.37
C ASN A 219 0.36 -3.25 -10.90
N ILE A 220 0.64 -3.46 -12.19
CA ILE A 220 1.81 -2.88 -12.86
C ILE A 220 1.85 -1.35 -12.81
N GLN A 221 0.70 -0.67 -12.87
CA GLN A 221 0.64 0.79 -12.85
C GLN A 221 1.13 1.33 -11.49
N MET A 222 0.68 0.72 -10.38
CA MET A 222 1.18 1.08 -9.05
C MET A 222 2.67 0.78 -8.91
N VAL A 223 3.12 -0.38 -9.41
CA VAL A 223 4.54 -0.76 -9.40
C VAL A 223 5.39 0.30 -10.13
N GLN A 224 4.96 0.74 -11.32
CA GLN A 224 5.67 1.76 -12.11
C GLN A 224 5.78 3.10 -11.37
N MET A 225 4.74 3.50 -10.63
CA MET A 225 4.74 4.74 -9.86
C MET A 225 5.66 4.67 -8.63
N LEU A 226 5.69 3.51 -7.95
CA LEU A 226 6.42 3.30 -6.70
C LEU A 226 7.89 2.94 -6.90
N ALA A 227 8.21 2.31 -8.03
CA ALA A 227 9.52 1.79 -8.40
C ALA A 227 10.67 2.75 -8.10
N ASN A 228 10.57 4.00 -8.55
CA ASN A 228 11.66 4.98 -8.41
C ASN A 228 12.03 5.31 -6.95
N LYS A 229 11.11 5.08 -6.01
CA LYS A 229 11.33 5.36 -4.58
C LYS A 229 11.70 4.12 -3.77
N GLU A 230 11.27 2.94 -4.21
CA GLU A 230 11.36 1.72 -3.39
C GLU A 230 12.06 0.54 -4.07
N LYS A 231 12.59 0.71 -5.29
CA LYS A 231 13.40 -0.33 -5.94
C LYS A 231 14.57 -0.77 -5.06
N GLY A 232 14.87 -2.05 -5.06
CA GLY A 232 15.92 -2.64 -4.23
C GLY A 232 15.66 -2.64 -2.71
N MET A 233 14.57 -2.06 -2.19
CA MET A 233 14.26 -2.12 -0.76
C MET A 233 14.06 -3.58 -0.32
N GLN A 234 14.66 -3.94 0.82
CA GLN A 234 14.55 -5.27 1.41
C GLN A 234 13.71 -5.22 2.68
N CYS A 235 12.71 -6.10 2.79
CA CYS A 235 11.83 -6.08 3.95
C CYS A 235 12.60 -6.42 5.24
N PRO A 236 12.37 -5.73 6.37
CA PRO A 236 13.14 -5.97 7.59
C PRO A 236 13.01 -7.39 8.15
N CYS A 237 11.91 -8.09 7.87
CA CYS A 237 11.65 -9.43 8.36
C CYS A 237 12.46 -10.50 7.60
N TYR A 238 12.42 -10.54 6.27
CA TYR A 238 13.03 -11.61 5.44
C TYR A 238 14.18 -11.15 4.57
N GLY A 239 14.38 -9.84 4.38
CA GLY A 239 15.35 -9.34 3.41
C GLY A 239 14.87 -9.44 1.96
N GLU A 240 13.61 -9.78 1.72
CA GLU A 240 13.10 -9.93 0.35
C GLU A 240 12.83 -8.57 -0.32
N THR A 241 13.13 -8.48 -1.62
CA THR A 241 12.75 -7.35 -2.47
C THR A 241 11.35 -7.50 -3.05
N ALA A 242 10.84 -6.47 -3.72
CA ALA A 242 9.58 -6.56 -4.47
C ALA A 242 9.65 -7.62 -5.59
N LEU A 243 10.79 -7.72 -6.29
CA LEU A 243 11.00 -8.73 -7.34
C LEU A 243 10.91 -10.16 -6.76
N MET A 244 11.62 -10.42 -5.67
CA MET A 244 11.56 -11.73 -4.99
C MET A 244 10.13 -12.08 -4.57
N ARG A 245 9.37 -11.09 -4.07
CA ARG A 245 7.99 -11.33 -3.65
C ARG A 245 7.07 -11.66 -4.82
N VAL A 246 7.20 -10.92 -5.93
CA VAL A 246 6.44 -11.18 -7.16
C VAL A 246 6.76 -12.56 -7.71
N LEU A 247 8.04 -12.96 -7.72
CA LEU A 247 8.48 -14.28 -8.16
C LEU A 247 7.97 -15.40 -7.24
N ALA A 248 7.95 -15.19 -5.92
CA ALA A 248 7.36 -16.14 -4.99
C ALA A 248 5.86 -16.34 -5.25
N CYS A 249 5.12 -15.26 -5.51
CA CYS A 249 3.71 -15.33 -5.91
C CYS A 249 3.53 -16.04 -7.26
N LEU A 250 4.33 -15.70 -8.26
CA LEU A 250 4.30 -16.34 -9.58
C LEU A 250 4.60 -17.84 -9.48
N GLY A 251 5.68 -18.24 -8.80
CA GLY A 251 6.04 -19.63 -8.55
C GLY A 251 4.93 -20.41 -7.84
N TYR A 252 4.25 -19.76 -6.88
CA TYR A 252 3.09 -20.36 -6.21
C TYR A 252 1.95 -20.67 -7.20
N PHE A 253 1.46 -19.68 -7.95
CA PHE A 253 0.33 -19.86 -8.86
C PHE A 253 0.65 -20.81 -10.02
N THR A 254 1.85 -20.73 -10.56
CA THR A 254 2.32 -21.63 -11.65
C THR A 254 2.46 -23.07 -11.16
N ASN A 255 2.90 -23.27 -9.92
CA ASN A 255 2.94 -24.60 -9.32
C ASN A 255 1.55 -25.22 -9.16
N LEU A 256 0.52 -24.44 -8.81
CA LEU A 256 -0.87 -24.95 -8.72
C LEU A 256 -1.38 -25.47 -10.07
N ILE A 257 -1.05 -24.78 -11.16
CA ILE A 257 -1.38 -25.20 -12.52
C ILE A 257 -0.63 -26.49 -12.85
N ARG A 258 0.67 -26.53 -12.57
CA ARG A 258 1.54 -27.67 -12.86
C ARG A 258 1.09 -28.96 -12.18
N VAL A 259 0.71 -28.89 -10.90
CA VAL A 259 0.24 -30.07 -10.15
C VAL A 259 -1.22 -30.43 -10.47
N GLY A 260 -1.85 -29.72 -11.40
CA GLY A 260 -3.22 -29.98 -11.85
C GLY A 260 -4.31 -29.59 -10.84
N GLN A 261 -4.00 -28.78 -9.82
CA GLN A 261 -4.99 -28.32 -8.84
C GLN A 261 -5.93 -27.26 -9.43
N VAL A 262 -5.47 -26.47 -10.40
CA VAL A 262 -6.27 -25.44 -11.09
C VAL A 262 -6.03 -25.46 -12.59
N ALA A 263 -7.03 -25.05 -13.37
CA ALA A 263 -6.87 -24.89 -14.82
C ALA A 263 -5.99 -23.67 -15.15
N GLU A 264 -5.20 -23.74 -16.22
CA GLU A 264 -4.31 -22.65 -16.67
C GLU A 264 -5.03 -21.31 -16.84
N SER A 265 -6.26 -21.33 -17.35
CA SER A 265 -7.10 -20.14 -17.55
C SER A 265 -7.54 -19.44 -16.25
N THR A 266 -7.41 -20.09 -15.08
CA THR A 266 -7.94 -19.60 -13.80
C THR A 266 -7.23 -18.32 -13.34
N TYR A 267 -5.92 -18.24 -13.55
CA TYR A 267 -5.08 -17.13 -13.11
C TYR A 267 -4.31 -16.46 -14.25
N ASP A 268 -4.65 -16.73 -15.50
CA ASP A 268 -3.92 -16.26 -16.69
C ASP A 268 -3.63 -14.76 -16.67
N SER A 269 -4.64 -13.92 -16.40
CA SER A 269 -4.46 -12.46 -16.31
C SER A 269 -3.50 -12.04 -15.18
N LEU A 270 -3.60 -12.69 -14.01
CA LEU A 270 -2.74 -12.39 -12.86
C LEU A 270 -1.30 -12.84 -13.10
N ILE A 271 -1.10 -14.04 -13.66
CA ILE A 271 0.20 -14.58 -14.02
C ILE A 271 0.87 -13.68 -15.06
N LYS A 272 0.15 -13.26 -16.10
CA LYS A 272 0.65 -12.29 -17.09
C LYS A 272 1.08 -10.98 -16.43
N SER A 273 0.30 -10.48 -15.47
CA SER A 273 0.66 -9.28 -14.72
C SER A 273 1.93 -9.47 -13.90
N TYR A 274 2.09 -10.60 -13.18
CA TYR A 274 3.32 -10.88 -12.44
C TYR A 274 4.54 -11.02 -13.33
N VAL A 275 4.42 -11.68 -14.48
CA VAL A 275 5.50 -11.78 -15.47
C VAL A 275 5.89 -10.37 -15.94
N GLN A 276 4.91 -9.52 -16.29
CA GLN A 276 5.17 -8.15 -16.70
C GLN A 276 5.85 -7.32 -15.60
N ILE A 277 5.38 -7.44 -14.36
CA ILE A 277 5.96 -6.77 -13.19
C ILE A 277 7.39 -7.27 -12.94
N ALA A 278 7.64 -8.58 -12.97
CA ALA A 278 8.96 -9.14 -12.75
C ALA A 278 9.96 -8.68 -13.81
N LEU A 279 9.58 -8.73 -15.09
CA LEU A 279 10.40 -8.24 -16.19
C LEU A 279 10.71 -6.75 -16.05
N PHE A 280 9.70 -5.94 -15.70
CA PHE A 280 9.89 -4.51 -15.44
C PHE A 280 10.87 -4.27 -14.29
N LEU A 281 10.70 -4.95 -13.15
CA LEU A 281 11.58 -4.82 -11.99
C LEU A 281 13.03 -5.26 -12.32
N CYS A 282 13.23 -6.31 -13.13
CA CYS A 282 14.55 -6.70 -13.60
C CYS A 282 15.26 -5.61 -14.42
N GLU A 283 14.52 -4.74 -15.11
CA GLU A 283 15.09 -3.67 -15.93
C GLU A 283 15.49 -2.44 -15.12
N ILE A 284 14.80 -2.18 -14.01
CA ILE A 284 14.98 -0.94 -13.24
C ILE A 284 15.77 -1.10 -11.95
N ASP A 285 15.86 -2.32 -11.40
CA ASP A 285 16.53 -2.61 -10.15
C ASP A 285 18.05 -2.73 -10.36
N GLU A 286 18.78 -1.66 -10.05
CA GLU A 286 20.24 -1.60 -10.14
C GLU A 286 20.94 -2.54 -9.13
N GLU A 287 20.20 -3.03 -8.12
CA GLU A 287 20.68 -3.92 -7.07
C GLU A 287 20.00 -5.29 -7.12
N VAL A 288 19.68 -5.76 -8.33
CA VAL A 288 18.98 -7.04 -8.55
C VAL A 288 19.70 -8.23 -7.89
N THR A 289 21.02 -8.17 -7.74
CA THR A 289 21.86 -9.21 -7.12
C THR A 289 21.71 -9.34 -5.60
N LYS A 290 20.84 -8.55 -4.96
CA LYS A 290 20.54 -8.70 -3.53
C LYS A 290 20.02 -10.11 -3.23
N GLN A 291 20.37 -10.61 -2.06
CA GLN A 291 19.87 -11.88 -1.53
C GLN A 291 19.06 -11.61 -0.26
N ASP A 292 18.02 -12.42 -0.05
CA ASP A 292 17.25 -12.40 1.19
C ASP A 292 18.10 -12.90 2.39
N LYS A 293 17.51 -12.94 3.59
CA LYS A 293 18.21 -13.39 4.81
C LYS A 293 18.58 -14.87 4.80
N GLN A 294 18.01 -15.68 3.90
CA GLN A 294 18.38 -17.09 3.68
C GLN A 294 19.42 -17.22 2.55
N GLY A 295 19.87 -16.11 1.95
CA GLY A 295 20.75 -16.11 0.80
C GLY A 295 20.04 -16.40 -0.52
N LYS A 296 18.70 -16.42 -0.58
CA LYS A 296 18.01 -16.67 -1.85
C LYS A 296 18.02 -15.42 -2.71
N SER A 297 18.42 -15.59 -3.96
CA SER A 297 18.39 -14.53 -4.98
C SER A 297 17.08 -14.52 -5.75
N ALA A 298 16.87 -13.49 -6.59
CA ALA A 298 15.71 -13.44 -7.47
C ALA A 298 15.73 -14.59 -8.50
N LEU A 299 16.90 -14.91 -9.06
CA LEU A 299 17.10 -16.03 -9.98
C LEU A 299 16.70 -17.37 -9.35
N MET A 300 17.06 -17.63 -8.09
CA MET A 300 16.65 -18.83 -7.36
C MET A 300 15.13 -18.94 -7.21
N SER A 301 14.44 -17.80 -7.15
CA SER A 301 12.96 -17.76 -7.14
C SER A 301 12.38 -17.89 -8.55
N ALA A 302 13.04 -17.31 -9.56
CA ALA A 302 12.58 -17.31 -10.94
C ALA A 302 12.60 -18.71 -11.59
N VAL A 303 13.59 -19.55 -11.27
CA VAL A 303 13.64 -20.93 -11.80
C VAL A 303 12.49 -21.79 -11.28
N MET A 304 11.88 -21.44 -10.15
CA MET A 304 10.69 -22.11 -9.61
C MET A 304 9.37 -21.63 -10.26
N CYS A 305 9.43 -20.70 -11.22
CA CYS A 305 8.26 -20.18 -11.94
C CYS A 305 7.96 -20.96 -13.24
N TRP A 306 8.69 -22.04 -13.51
CA TRP A 306 8.47 -22.96 -14.63
C TRP A 306 8.44 -22.24 -15.99
N ASN A 307 7.50 -22.60 -16.86
CA ASN A 307 7.36 -22.05 -18.20
C ASN A 307 7.12 -20.53 -18.25
N TYR A 308 6.65 -19.92 -17.16
CA TYR A 308 6.46 -18.47 -17.07
C TYR A 308 7.70 -17.74 -16.55
N GLY A 309 8.71 -18.47 -16.07
CA GLY A 309 9.96 -17.93 -15.55
C GLY A 309 11.05 -17.72 -16.61
N TYR A 310 10.96 -18.35 -17.78
CA TYR A 310 12.08 -18.43 -18.74
C TYR A 310 12.65 -17.07 -19.15
N ASP A 311 11.81 -16.10 -19.54
CA ASP A 311 12.28 -14.77 -19.95
C ASP A 311 12.90 -13.98 -18.79
N ILE A 312 12.40 -14.20 -17.58
CA ILE A 312 12.92 -13.57 -16.36
C ILE A 312 14.27 -14.18 -16.01
N VAL A 313 14.38 -15.50 -16.07
CA VAL A 313 15.62 -16.25 -15.87
C VAL A 313 16.70 -15.80 -16.85
N LEU A 314 16.37 -15.62 -18.14
CA LEU A 314 17.33 -15.12 -19.13
C LEU A 314 17.87 -13.72 -18.80
N LYS A 315 17.05 -12.84 -18.18
CA LYS A 315 17.51 -11.53 -17.69
C LYS A 315 18.40 -11.62 -16.46
N LEU A 316 18.13 -12.58 -15.56
CA LEU A 316 18.81 -12.69 -14.27
C LEU A 316 20.08 -13.55 -14.30
N ILE A 317 20.16 -14.55 -15.17
CA ILE A 317 21.33 -15.45 -15.29
C ILE A 317 22.66 -14.69 -15.37
N PRO A 318 22.84 -13.67 -16.24
CA PRO A 318 24.12 -12.96 -16.35
C PRO A 318 24.57 -12.27 -15.06
N LEU A 319 23.65 -12.02 -14.15
CA LEU A 319 23.85 -11.21 -12.94
C LEU A 319 23.97 -12.08 -11.69
N GLU A 320 23.28 -13.22 -11.65
CA GLU A 320 23.07 -13.98 -10.40
C GLU A 320 23.48 -15.46 -10.46
N LEU A 321 23.93 -15.99 -11.62
CA LEU A 321 24.16 -17.43 -11.81
C LEU A 321 25.04 -18.08 -10.73
N ASN A 322 26.07 -17.36 -10.28
CA ASN A 322 27.06 -17.85 -9.33
C ASN A 322 26.70 -17.55 -7.86
N LEU A 323 25.57 -16.90 -7.59
CA LEU A 323 25.12 -16.67 -6.23
C LEU A 323 24.72 -18.00 -5.57
N VAL A 324 25.03 -18.10 -4.28
CA VAL A 324 24.68 -19.26 -3.46
C VAL A 324 23.88 -18.83 -2.24
N ASP A 325 22.94 -19.67 -1.84
CA ASP A 325 22.18 -19.43 -0.62
C ASP A 325 23.01 -19.73 0.64
N GLN A 326 22.39 -19.58 1.81
CA GLN A 326 23.06 -19.84 3.09
C GLN A 326 23.51 -21.31 3.26
N GLN A 327 22.98 -22.25 2.46
CA GLN A 327 23.37 -23.66 2.44
C GLN A 327 24.44 -23.94 1.37
N GLY A 328 24.84 -22.95 0.58
CA GLY A 328 25.80 -23.10 -0.51
C GLY A 328 25.18 -23.60 -1.82
N LEU A 329 23.84 -23.58 -1.94
CA LEU A 329 23.14 -24.06 -3.14
C LEU A 329 23.01 -22.94 -4.18
N THR A 330 23.28 -23.26 -5.44
CA THR A 330 23.04 -22.36 -6.58
C THR A 330 21.60 -22.46 -7.09
N CYS A 331 21.20 -21.59 -8.03
CA CYS A 331 19.88 -21.66 -8.66
C CYS A 331 19.56 -23.01 -9.32
N ALA A 332 20.57 -23.76 -9.79
CA ALA A 332 20.37 -25.08 -10.39
C ALA A 332 19.71 -26.08 -9.42
N ALA A 333 20.00 -25.98 -8.12
CA ALA A 333 19.39 -26.83 -7.09
C ALA A 333 17.88 -26.60 -6.92
N TYR A 334 17.36 -25.48 -7.43
CA TYR A 334 15.96 -25.07 -7.32
C TYR A 334 15.12 -25.38 -8.58
N CYS A 335 15.71 -25.94 -9.64
CA CYS A 335 15.03 -26.18 -10.93
C CYS A 335 14.05 -27.36 -10.93
N CYS A 336 13.87 -28.09 -9.81
CA CYS A 336 12.84 -29.13 -9.59
C CYS A 336 12.29 -29.82 -10.85
N ASP A 337 12.95 -30.84 -11.40
CA ASP A 337 12.51 -31.63 -12.58
C ASP A 337 12.11 -30.82 -13.85
N ASP A 338 12.37 -29.50 -13.93
CA ASP A 338 12.17 -28.70 -15.14
C ASP A 338 13.39 -28.86 -16.07
N ASP A 339 13.36 -29.94 -16.87
CA ASP A 339 14.40 -30.26 -17.84
C ASP A 339 14.72 -29.09 -18.79
N LYS A 340 13.71 -28.28 -19.13
CA LYS A 340 13.90 -27.13 -20.02
C LYS A 340 14.60 -25.99 -19.29
N MET A 341 14.27 -25.72 -18.03
CA MET A 341 14.98 -24.73 -17.21
C MET A 341 16.46 -25.12 -17.03
N LEU A 342 16.72 -26.40 -16.76
CA LEU A 342 18.08 -26.94 -16.65
C LEU A 342 18.85 -26.76 -17.96
N GLN A 343 18.25 -27.11 -19.10
CA GLN A 343 18.86 -26.90 -20.43
C GLN A 343 19.19 -25.43 -20.70
N ILE A 344 18.33 -24.48 -20.29
CA ILE A 344 18.61 -23.05 -20.42
C ILE A 344 19.85 -22.64 -19.62
N LEU A 345 19.95 -23.09 -18.37
CA LEU A 345 21.10 -22.80 -17.50
C LEU A 345 22.39 -23.42 -18.05
N GLU A 346 22.35 -24.70 -18.45
CA GLU A 346 23.48 -25.42 -19.03
C GLU A 346 23.96 -24.78 -20.34
N ALA A 347 23.03 -24.39 -21.22
CA ALA A 347 23.36 -23.72 -22.47
C ALA A 347 24.13 -22.41 -22.22
N TYR A 348 23.69 -21.61 -21.23
CA TYR A 348 24.38 -20.37 -20.88
C TYR A 348 25.78 -20.64 -20.31
N ILE A 349 25.92 -21.62 -19.41
CA ILE A 349 27.22 -22.01 -18.83
C ILE A 349 28.20 -22.42 -19.92
N ASN A 350 27.76 -23.29 -20.84
CA ASN A 350 28.58 -23.77 -21.94
C ASN A 350 29.01 -22.62 -22.88
N GLU A 351 28.12 -21.66 -23.14
CA GLU A 351 28.45 -20.47 -23.95
C GLU A 351 29.54 -19.61 -23.29
N GLN A 352 29.47 -19.40 -21.98
CA GLN A 352 30.48 -18.63 -21.26
C GLN A 352 31.84 -19.35 -21.25
N GLN A 353 31.85 -20.67 -21.03
CA GLN A 353 33.07 -21.47 -21.06
C GLN A 353 33.77 -21.38 -22.43
N ASN A 354 33.01 -21.54 -23.51
CA ASN A 354 33.54 -21.42 -24.87
C ASN A 354 34.16 -20.03 -25.15
N LYS A 355 33.57 -18.95 -24.61
CA LYS A 355 34.13 -17.58 -24.75
C LYS A 355 35.44 -17.40 -23.98
N VAL A 356 35.59 -18.05 -22.82
CA VAL A 356 36.84 -18.03 -22.05
C VAL A 356 37.93 -18.79 -22.79
N ASP A 357 37.61 -19.99 -23.29
CA ASP A 357 38.55 -20.84 -24.03
C ASP A 357 39.02 -20.15 -25.33
N GLN A 358 38.12 -19.49 -26.06
CA GLN A 358 38.48 -18.70 -27.25
C GLN A 358 39.42 -17.54 -26.93
N LYS A 359 39.17 -16.79 -25.85
CA LYS A 359 40.06 -15.70 -25.41
C LYS A 359 41.43 -16.20 -24.96
N ALA A 360 41.50 -17.37 -24.32
CA ALA A 360 42.77 -17.97 -23.92
C ALA A 360 43.64 -18.33 -25.14
N VAL A 361 43.02 -18.91 -26.18
CA VAL A 361 43.70 -19.24 -27.45
C VAL A 361 44.19 -17.97 -28.18
N GLU A 362 43.40 -16.89 -28.17
CA GLU A 362 43.83 -15.60 -28.77
C GLU A 362 44.99 -14.94 -28.02
N VAL A 363 45.09 -15.11 -26.70
CA VAL A 363 46.22 -14.59 -25.91
C VAL A 363 47.49 -15.40 -26.16
N GLU A 364 47.38 -16.73 -26.28
CA GLU A 364 48.53 -17.59 -26.61
C GLU A 364 49.04 -17.39 -28.05
N GLN A 365 48.18 -17.00 -28.99
CA GLN A 365 48.58 -16.71 -30.37
C GLN A 365 49.19 -15.31 -30.56
N ASN A 366 49.02 -14.40 -29.59
CA ASN A 366 49.55 -13.03 -29.61
C ASN A 366 50.77 -12.81 -28.69
N GLN A 367 51.28 -13.87 -28.05
CA GLN A 367 52.56 -13.92 -27.34
C GLN A 367 53.61 -14.64 -28.20
#